data_AF-A0A8J3AKN5-F1
#
_entry.id   AF-A0A8J3AKN5-F1
#
_cell.length_a   1.000
_cell.length_b   1.000
_cell.length_c   1.000
_cell.angle_alpha   90.00
_cell.angle_beta   90.00
_cell.angle_gamma   90.00
#
_symmetry.space_group_name_H-M   'P 1'
#
loop_
_entity.id
_entity.type
_entity.pdbx_description
1 polymer ?
#
loop_
_entity_poly.entity_id
_entity_poly.type
_entity_poly.pdbx_seq_one_letter_code
_entity_poly.pdbx_strand_id
1 'polypeptide(L)'
;MSKPDYDTVNNPKHYHRQGINFECVELSTLFPHPVASAIEYVFRHQCKNGIEDLRKAMWWLQYAQAHEQLISFRVDGDTANERSKQLAQTVSGAEAAFWNSLAQFSTPQGMKHKQETIGNMLKTLEQLIKQEEEQ
;
A
#
# COMPACT_ATOMS: atom_id res chain seq x y z
N MET A 1 8.05 27.40 8.88
CA MET A 1 7.93 26.28 7.92
C MET A 1 7.15 26.80 6.72
N SER A 2 7.70 26.73 5.51
CA SER A 2 6.98 27.06 4.28
C SER A 2 5.85 26.05 4.06
N LYS A 3 4.71 26.50 3.55
CA LYS A 3 3.64 25.58 3.10
C LYS A 3 4.19 24.71 1.96
N PRO A 4 3.88 23.41 1.93
CA PRO A 4 4.17 22.58 0.77
C PRO A 4 3.45 23.12 -0.48
N ASP A 5 4.16 23.11 -1.60
CA ASP A 5 3.67 23.52 -2.91
C ASP A 5 2.96 22.33 -3.57
N TYR A 6 1.62 22.33 -3.54
CA TYR A 6 0.81 21.24 -4.06
C TYR A 6 0.51 21.47 -5.55
N ASP A 7 0.93 20.54 -6.40
CA ASP A 7 0.60 20.53 -7.83
C ASP A 7 -0.35 19.38 -8.15
N THR A 8 -1.45 19.65 -8.85
CA THR A 8 -2.48 18.62 -9.10
C THR A 8 -1.97 17.41 -9.89
N VAL A 9 -0.86 17.54 -10.61
CA VAL A 9 -0.27 16.50 -11.46
C VAL A 9 0.97 15.88 -10.81
N ASN A 10 1.94 16.72 -10.40
CA ASN A 10 3.26 16.29 -9.95
C ASN A 10 3.39 16.18 -8.42
N ASN A 11 2.50 16.80 -7.64
CA ASN A 11 2.48 16.71 -6.18
C ASN A 11 1.05 16.85 -5.60
N PRO A 12 0.11 15.91 -5.93
CA PRO A 12 -1.28 16.08 -5.57
C PRO A 12 -1.44 16.01 -4.05
N LYS A 13 -2.17 16.95 -3.46
CA LYS A 13 -2.37 17.06 -2.00
C LYS A 13 -2.83 15.75 -1.31
N HIS A 14 -3.50 14.87 -2.03
CA HIS A 14 -4.01 13.58 -1.52
C HIS A 14 -2.96 12.46 -1.46
N TYR A 15 -1.74 12.68 -1.96
CA TYR A 15 -0.60 11.78 -1.76
C TYR A 15 0.35 12.25 -0.64
N HIS A 16 0.06 13.39 -0.03
CA HIS A 16 0.83 13.89 1.09
C HIS A 16 0.31 13.30 2.41
N ARG A 17 1.14 12.47 3.07
CA ARG A 17 0.85 11.91 4.39
C ARG A 17 1.84 12.45 5.42
N GLN A 18 1.32 12.96 6.54
CA GLN A 18 2.17 13.44 7.63
C GLN A 18 2.98 12.27 8.21
N GLY A 19 4.27 12.51 8.46
CA GLY A 19 5.16 11.52 9.07
C GLY A 19 5.96 10.64 8.11
N ILE A 20 5.80 10.82 6.79
CA ILE A 20 6.68 10.24 5.76
C ILE A 20 7.31 11.33 4.89
N ASN A 21 8.38 11.00 4.18
CA ASN A 21 9.15 11.92 3.33
C ASN A 21 9.19 11.50 1.85
N PHE A 22 8.23 10.72 1.39
CA PHE A 22 8.11 10.25 0.02
C PHE A 22 6.67 10.30 -0.46
N GLU A 23 6.48 10.44 -1.77
CA GLU A 23 5.17 10.40 -2.42
C GLU A 23 4.74 8.96 -2.75
N CYS A 24 3.43 8.72 -2.86
CA CYS A 24 2.89 7.38 -3.14
C CYS A 24 3.49 6.73 -4.39
N VAL A 25 3.76 7.52 -5.44
CA VAL A 25 4.39 7.02 -6.68
C VAL A 25 5.79 6.49 -6.45
N GLU A 26 6.54 7.07 -5.52
CA GLU A 26 7.88 6.59 -5.19
C GLU A 26 7.85 5.23 -4.47
N LEU A 27 6.74 4.90 -3.80
CA LEU A 27 6.53 3.57 -3.24
C LEU A 27 5.95 2.60 -4.27
N SER A 28 4.88 2.98 -4.98
CA SER A 28 4.15 2.07 -5.86
C SER A 28 5.01 1.54 -7.01
N THR A 29 5.91 2.37 -7.54
CA THR A 29 6.88 2.00 -8.59
C THR A 29 7.88 0.91 -8.19
N LEU A 30 8.03 0.61 -6.90
CA LEU A 30 8.91 -0.46 -6.40
C LEU A 30 8.28 -1.85 -6.50
N PHE A 31 6.98 -1.94 -6.79
CA PHE A 31 6.21 -3.18 -6.79
C PHE A 31 5.63 -3.50 -8.18
N PRO A 32 5.33 -4.78 -8.48
CA PRO A 32 4.58 -5.16 -9.68
C PRO A 32 3.21 -4.48 -9.75
N HIS A 33 2.73 -4.21 -10.96
CA HIS A 33 1.52 -3.43 -11.21
C HIS A 33 0.30 -3.79 -10.34
N PRO A 34 -0.08 -5.07 -10.15
CA PRO A 34 -1.23 -5.40 -9.29
C PRO A 34 -1.04 -4.95 -7.83
N VAL A 35 0.16 -5.13 -7.27
CA VAL A 35 0.48 -4.71 -5.90
C VAL A 35 0.62 -3.19 -5.83
N ALA A 36 1.25 -2.57 -6.82
CA ALA A 36 1.36 -1.12 -6.96
C ALA A 36 -0.02 -0.44 -6.98
N SER A 37 -0.96 -0.99 -7.75
CA SER A 37 -2.34 -0.50 -7.80
C SER A 37 -2.99 -0.58 -6.42
N ALA A 38 -2.88 -1.72 -5.73
CA ALA A 38 -3.42 -1.86 -4.39
C ALA A 38 -2.84 -0.84 -3.41
N ILE A 39 -1.52 -0.60 -3.44
CA ILE A 39 -0.84 0.43 -2.65
C ILE A 39 -1.47 1.80 -2.88
N GLU A 40 -1.65 2.21 -4.14
CA GLU A 40 -2.21 3.53 -4.47
C GLU A 40 -3.62 3.73 -3.93
N TYR A 41 -4.45 2.67 -3.98
CA TYR A 41 -5.80 2.71 -3.42
C TYR A 41 -5.80 2.78 -1.89
N VAL A 42 -4.97 1.97 -1.20
CA VAL A 42 -4.85 2.07 0.26
C VAL A 42 -4.26 3.41 0.67
N PHE A 43 -3.28 3.93 -0.06
CA PHE A 43 -2.66 5.21 0.30
C PHE A 43 -3.69 6.35 0.28
N ARG A 44 -4.56 6.40 -0.74
CA ARG A 44 -5.46 7.54 -0.97
C ARG A 44 -6.87 7.41 -0.37
N HIS A 45 -7.20 6.30 0.29
CA HIS A 45 -8.58 6.04 0.73
C HIS A 45 -9.12 7.15 1.66
N GLN A 46 -8.33 7.58 2.66
CA GLN A 46 -8.72 8.59 3.66
C GLN A 46 -9.00 9.99 3.07
N CYS A 47 -8.50 10.28 1.87
CA CYS A 47 -8.53 11.64 1.30
C CYS A 47 -9.20 11.71 -0.08
N LYS A 48 -9.76 10.60 -0.59
CA LYS A 48 -10.41 10.55 -1.90
C LYS A 48 -11.75 9.80 -1.91
N ASN A 49 -11.78 8.46 -1.96
CA ASN A 49 -13.04 7.71 -2.10
C ASN A 49 -13.35 6.75 -0.93
N GLY A 50 -12.62 6.83 0.19
CA GLY A 50 -12.87 6.02 1.39
C GLY A 50 -12.91 4.53 1.09
N ILE A 51 -13.97 3.87 1.58
CA ILE A 51 -14.20 2.43 1.42
C ILE A 51 -14.18 1.93 -0.03
N GLU A 52 -14.56 2.75 -1.02
CA GLU A 52 -14.53 2.32 -2.43
C GLU A 52 -13.09 2.06 -2.90
N ASP A 53 -12.13 2.88 -2.46
CA ASP A 53 -10.73 2.66 -2.77
C ASP A 53 -10.22 1.39 -2.06
N LEU A 54 -10.60 1.13 -0.81
CA LEU A 54 -10.22 -0.10 -0.12
C LEU A 54 -10.75 -1.37 -0.82
N ARG A 55 -11.97 -1.33 -1.34
CA ARG A 55 -12.54 -2.44 -2.14
C ARG A 55 -11.78 -2.63 -3.46
N LYS A 56 -11.31 -1.56 -4.09
CA LYS A 56 -10.43 -1.66 -5.28
C LYS A 56 -9.05 -2.22 -4.92
N ALA A 57 -8.48 -1.85 -3.77
CA ALA A 57 -7.24 -2.43 -3.27
C ALA A 57 -7.37 -3.95 -3.06
N MET A 58 -8.48 -4.37 -2.44
CA MET A 58 -8.83 -5.78 -2.25
C MET A 58 -8.88 -6.52 -3.59
N TRP A 59 -9.60 -5.96 -4.57
CA TRP A 59 -9.72 -6.56 -5.90
C TRP A 59 -8.35 -6.74 -6.57
N TRP A 60 -7.46 -5.74 -6.49
CA TRP A 60 -6.12 -5.82 -7.07
C TRP A 60 -5.23 -6.87 -6.39
N LEU A 61 -5.32 -7.03 -5.07
CA LEU A 61 -4.57 -8.09 -4.38
C LEU A 61 -5.14 -9.49 -4.65
N GLN A 62 -6.45 -9.64 -4.76
CA GLN A 62 -7.07 -10.90 -5.21
C GLN A 62 -6.64 -11.24 -6.65
N TYR A 63 -6.59 -10.22 -7.52
CA TYR A 63 -6.07 -10.37 -8.88
C TYR A 63 -4.59 -10.80 -8.87
N ALA A 64 -3.75 -10.18 -8.03
CA ALA A 64 -2.36 -10.57 -7.83
C ALA A 64 -2.21 -12.02 -7.34
N GLN A 65 -3.08 -12.45 -6.42
CA GLN A 65 -3.08 -13.81 -5.88
C GLN A 65 -3.42 -14.85 -6.96
N ALA A 66 -4.44 -14.57 -7.77
CA ALA A 66 -4.86 -15.43 -8.87
C ALA A 66 -3.88 -15.44 -10.05
N HIS A 67 -3.07 -14.39 -10.21
CA HIS A 67 -2.13 -14.20 -11.31
C HIS A 67 -0.70 -14.03 -10.80
N GLU A 68 -0.24 -14.94 -9.95
CA GLU A 68 1.04 -14.83 -9.27
C GLU A 68 2.27 -14.76 -10.19
N GLN A 69 2.12 -15.19 -11.45
CA GLN A 69 3.13 -15.06 -12.49
C GLN A 69 3.43 -13.60 -12.84
N LEU A 70 2.48 -12.69 -12.61
CA LEU A 70 2.67 -11.24 -12.76
C LEU A 70 3.49 -10.65 -11.60
N ILE A 71 3.67 -11.42 -10.52
CA ILE A 71 4.42 -11.05 -9.33
C ILE A 71 5.81 -11.67 -9.41
N SER A 72 6.66 -11.10 -10.26
CA SER A 72 7.94 -11.70 -10.66
C SER A 72 9.18 -10.86 -10.36
N PHE A 73 9.05 -9.58 -9.98
CA PHE A 73 10.21 -8.74 -9.68
C PHE A 73 9.90 -7.61 -8.70
N ARG A 74 10.95 -7.10 -8.05
CA ARG A 74 10.97 -5.82 -7.33
C ARG A 74 12.18 -5.04 -7.81
N VAL A 75 12.06 -3.72 -7.93
CA VAL A 75 13.18 -2.87 -8.37
C VAL A 75 14.19 -2.70 -7.23
N ASP A 76 13.69 -2.40 -6.04
CA ASP A 76 14.48 -2.22 -4.81
C ASP A 76 13.67 -2.69 -3.60
N GLY A 77 14.04 -3.84 -3.04
CA GLY A 77 13.32 -4.45 -1.91
C GLY A 77 13.58 -3.79 -0.57
N ASP A 78 14.76 -3.19 -0.39
CA ASP A 78 15.16 -2.58 0.87
C ASP A 78 14.47 -1.23 1.03
N THR A 79 14.49 -0.40 -0.02
CA THR A 79 13.72 0.85 -0.06
C THR A 79 12.22 0.58 0.08
N ALA A 80 11.70 -0.45 -0.59
CA ALA A 80 10.30 -0.85 -0.45
C ALA A 80 9.95 -1.28 0.99
N ASN A 81 10.86 -2.00 1.65
CA ASN A 81 10.68 -2.43 3.04
C ASN A 81 10.65 -1.24 3.99
N GLU A 82 11.62 -0.35 3.85
CA GLU A 82 11.78 0.83 4.71
C GLU A 82 10.57 1.76 4.58
N ARG A 83 10.19 2.12 3.35
CA ARG A 83 9.05 3.02 3.10
C ARG A 83 7.73 2.43 3.60
N SER A 84 7.53 1.12 3.40
CA SER A 84 6.35 0.43 3.93
C SER A 84 6.32 0.46 5.46
N LYS A 85 7.46 0.29 6.14
CA LYS A 85 7.55 0.43 7.61
C LYS A 85 7.31 1.86 8.09
N GLN A 86 7.84 2.86 7.39
CA GLN A 86 7.60 4.27 7.72
C GLN A 86 6.09 4.57 7.66
N LEU A 87 5.38 4.10 6.62
CA LEU A 87 3.92 4.22 6.54
C LEU A 87 3.23 3.53 7.72
N ALA A 88 3.63 2.30 8.06
CA ALA A 88 3.06 1.56 9.18
C ALA A 88 3.19 2.31 10.52
N GLN A 89 4.19 3.17 10.69
CA GLN A 89 4.40 3.99 11.89
C GLN A 89 3.54 5.25 11.94
N THR A 90 2.99 5.69 10.81
CA THR A 90 2.13 6.90 10.73
C THR A 90 0.65 6.63 11.01
N VAL A 91 0.25 5.36 11.04
CA VAL A 91 -1.13 4.92 11.25
C VAL A 91 -1.20 3.81 12.29
N SER A 92 -2.41 3.39 12.64
CA SER A 92 -2.65 2.33 13.62
C SER A 92 -3.61 1.27 13.07
N GLY A 93 -3.85 0.23 13.86
CA GLY A 93 -4.87 -0.79 13.56
C GLY A 93 -4.58 -1.57 12.27
N ALA A 94 -5.65 -1.84 11.52
CA ALA A 94 -5.61 -2.69 10.34
C ALA A 94 -4.79 -2.08 9.20
N GLU A 95 -4.77 -0.75 9.09
CA GLU A 95 -3.97 -0.05 8.09
C GLU A 95 -2.46 -0.20 8.36
N ALA A 96 -2.03 -0.04 9.63
CA ALA A 96 -0.65 -0.29 10.01
C ALA A 96 -0.24 -1.76 9.74
N ALA A 97 -1.14 -2.70 10.00
CA ALA A 97 -0.90 -4.12 9.73
C ALA A 97 -0.78 -4.42 8.22
N PHE A 98 -1.53 -3.71 7.37
CA PHE A 98 -1.39 -3.78 5.92
C PHE A 98 0.02 -3.35 5.48
N TRP A 99 0.48 -2.18 5.93
CA TRP A 99 1.81 -1.65 5.58
C TRP A 99 2.95 -2.54 6.09
N ASN A 100 2.81 -3.13 7.29
CA ASN A 100 3.78 -4.13 7.78
C ASN A 100 3.80 -5.40 6.93
N SER A 101 2.65 -5.87 6.46
CA SER A 101 2.55 -7.03 5.57
C SER A 101 3.19 -6.74 4.20
N LEU A 102 3.01 -5.52 3.68
CA LEU A 102 3.69 -5.05 2.47
C LEU A 102 5.22 -4.98 2.65
N ALA A 103 5.69 -4.52 3.81
CA ALA A 103 7.11 -4.54 4.14
C ALA A 103 7.65 -5.98 4.16
N GLN A 104 6.92 -6.92 4.76
CA GLN A 104 7.32 -8.33 4.72
C GLN A 104 7.36 -8.87 3.29
N PHE A 105 6.35 -8.56 2.48
CA PHE A 105 6.27 -8.94 1.06
C PHE A 105 7.50 -8.47 0.27
N SER A 106 8.03 -7.27 0.54
CA SER A 106 9.18 -6.73 -0.19
C SER A 106 10.52 -7.45 0.07
N THR A 107 10.58 -8.29 1.13
CA THR A 107 11.79 -9.04 1.46
C THR A 107 12.00 -10.23 0.52
N PRO A 108 13.24 -10.75 0.37
CA PRO A 108 13.48 -11.99 -0.39
C PRO A 108 12.64 -13.17 0.10
N GLN A 109 12.51 -13.32 1.42
CA GLN A 109 11.73 -14.39 2.05
C GLN A 109 10.22 -14.19 1.83
N GLY A 110 9.73 -12.96 1.91
CA GLY A 110 8.34 -12.62 1.62
C GLY A 110 7.98 -12.94 0.17
N MET A 111 8.81 -12.54 -0.79
CA MET A 111 8.61 -12.88 -2.20
C MET A 111 8.64 -14.39 -2.47
N LYS A 112 9.49 -15.14 -1.75
CA LYS A 112 9.50 -16.61 -1.82
C LYS A 112 8.16 -17.21 -1.34
N HIS A 113 7.49 -16.56 -0.39
CA HIS A 113 6.19 -16.94 0.15
C HIS A 113 5.09 -15.94 -0.28
N LYS A 114 5.18 -15.41 -1.50
CA LYS A 114 4.34 -14.30 -1.97
C LYS A 114 2.84 -14.51 -1.74
N GLN A 115 2.34 -15.72 -1.97
CA GLN A 115 0.94 -16.10 -1.73
C GLN A 115 0.52 -15.89 -0.27
N GLU A 116 1.35 -16.32 0.68
CA GLU A 116 1.10 -16.14 2.10
C GLU A 116 1.11 -14.65 2.48
N THR A 117 2.12 -13.91 2.02
CA THR A 117 2.22 -12.47 2.31
C THR A 117 1.10 -11.65 1.68
N ILE A 118 0.65 -12.00 0.47
CA ILE A 118 -0.55 -11.41 -0.15
C ILE A 118 -1.80 -11.76 0.66
N GLY A 119 -1.93 -13.01 1.11
CA GLY A 119 -3.01 -13.44 1.99
C GLY A 119 -3.06 -12.65 3.31
N ASN A 120 -1.91 -12.29 3.88
CA ASN A 120 -1.85 -11.44 5.06
C ASN A 120 -2.32 -10.01 4.76
N MET A 121 -1.89 -9.42 3.65
CA MET A 121 -2.39 -8.10 3.20
C MET A 121 -3.90 -8.10 2.95
N LEU A 122 -4.46 -9.17 2.38
CA LEU A 122 -5.91 -9.31 2.18
C LEU A 122 -6.66 -9.35 3.52
N LYS A 123 -6.20 -10.14 4.48
CA LYS A 123 -6.81 -10.20 5.83
C LYS A 123 -6.83 -8.84 6.52
N THR A 124 -5.75 -8.07 6.41
CA THR A 124 -5.70 -6.73 7.01
C THR A 124 -6.60 -5.74 6.27
N LEU A 125 -6.71 -5.85 4.94
CA LEU A 125 -7.70 -5.05 4.19
C LEU A 125 -9.15 -5.41 4.55
N GLU A 126 -9.47 -6.68 4.77
CA GLU A 126 -10.82 -7.08 5.20
C GLU A 126 -11.18 -6.44 6.55
N GLN A 127 -10.23 -6.40 7.47
CA GLN A 127 -10.39 -5.73 8.77
C GLN A 127 -10.57 -4.22 8.60
N LEU A 128 -9.76 -3.59 7.74
CA LEU A 128 -9.83 -2.16 7.48
C LEU A 128 -11.16 -1.77 6.81
N ILE A 129 -11.64 -2.56 5.87
CA ILE A 129 -12.95 -2.35 5.23
C ILE A 129 -14.07 -2.42 6.28
N LYS A 130 -14.05 -3.41 7.17
CA LYS A 130 -15.06 -3.52 8.24
C LYS A 130 -15.04 -2.29 9.16
N GLN A 131 -13.85 -1.79 9.50
CA GLN A 131 -13.69 -0.58 10.31
C GLN A 131 -14.27 0.67 9.63
N GLU A 132 -14.21 0.76 8.30
CA GLU A 132 -14.80 1.86 7.53
C GLU A 132 -16.32 1.69 7.32
N GLU A 133 -16.86 0.47 7.35
CA GLU A 133 -18.32 0.23 7.28
C GLU A 133 -19.04 0.60 8.58
N GLU A 134 -18.31 0.62 9.71
CA GLU A 134 -18.84 0.91 11.04
C GLU A 134 -18.77 2.41 11.42
N GLN A 135 -18.17 3.26 10.57
CA GLN A 135 -18.02 4.72 10.75
C GLN A 135 -19.15 5.51 10.08
#